data_AF-A0A0B3S434-F1
#
_entry.id   AF-A0A0B3S434-F1
#
_cell.length_a   1.000
_cell.length_b   1.000
_cell.length_c   1.000
_cell.angle_alpha   90.00
_cell.angle_beta   90.00
_cell.angle_gamma   90.00
#
_symmetry.space_group_name_H-M   'P 1'
#
loop_
_entity.id
_entity.type
_entity.pdbx_description
1 polymer ?
#
loop_
_entity_poly.entity_id
_entity_poly.type
_entity_poly.pdbx_seq_one_letter_code
_entity_poly.pdbx_strand_id
1 'polypeptide(L)'
;MQRKTKGRALFAVGLLLVAGGAGAVIGVPEYLARSAAAKASTCLEVESRDRLCRFIGGPLQMAGEPVFIENFHHAFLPTRAQIDFIDASGDTWTAPPQTLTDGATIPVIFAPLIGDRQSREYLMAAALHDAYCGVGNEELSTYRQRGWREVHRMFYEALLVNGTPPKKAKIMYAAVFLGGPRWNEPDVSLAHIPDEVLLQEMEWCLEWIELADPTPEEIEQWMEERGQLLLSGEAQTIPAYLREASDPRKF
;
A
#
# COMPACT_ATOMS: atom_id res chain seq x y z
N MET A 1 -89.23 4.08 -6.56
CA MET A 1 -88.38 4.79 -5.58
C MET A 1 -87.03 5.05 -6.23
N GLN A 2 -86.56 6.29 -6.23
CA GLN A 2 -85.33 6.73 -6.89
C GLN A 2 -84.08 5.97 -6.42
N ARG A 3 -83.17 5.65 -7.35
CA ARG A 3 -81.80 6.21 -7.38
C ARG A 3 -80.99 5.64 -8.54
N LYS A 4 -80.49 6.57 -9.38
CA LYS A 4 -79.31 6.38 -10.23
C LYS A 4 -78.11 6.02 -9.35
N THR A 5 -77.24 5.11 -9.80
CA THR A 5 -75.85 5.45 -10.18
C THR A 5 -75.06 4.27 -10.73
N LYS A 6 -74.41 4.55 -11.87
CA LYS A 6 -73.07 4.15 -12.31
C LYS A 6 -72.75 2.66 -12.52
N GLY A 7 -72.60 2.33 -13.79
CA GLY A 7 -71.25 2.07 -14.30
C GLY A 7 -71.03 0.67 -14.84
N ARG A 8 -71.08 0.54 -16.18
CA ARG A 8 -70.10 -0.19 -17.00
C ARG A 8 -70.54 -0.13 -18.47
N ALA A 9 -69.91 0.76 -19.23
CA ALA A 9 -69.93 0.71 -20.68
C ALA A 9 -68.74 -0.15 -21.12
N LEU A 10 -69.03 -1.30 -21.73
CA LEU A 10 -68.08 -2.07 -22.54
C LEU A 10 -68.56 -1.96 -23.99
N PHE A 11 -67.87 -1.13 -24.75
CA PHE A 11 -67.80 -1.04 -26.21
C PHE A 11 -66.30 -0.86 -26.50
N ALA A 12 -65.65 -1.42 -27.50
CA ALA A 12 -66.12 -2.08 -28.69
C ALA A 12 -65.00 -2.98 -29.25
N VAL A 13 -65.45 -3.94 -30.04
CA VAL A 13 -64.89 -4.39 -31.33
C VAL A 13 -64.07 -3.30 -32.05
N GLY A 14 -62.93 -3.65 -32.65
CA GLY A 14 -62.45 -2.90 -33.83
C GLY A 14 -60.96 -2.88 -34.13
N LEU A 15 -60.54 -3.84 -34.96
CA LEU A 15 -59.51 -3.77 -36.03
C LEU A 15 -58.13 -3.10 -35.79
N LEU A 16 -57.11 -3.96 -35.90
CA LEU A 16 -56.01 -3.91 -36.89
C LEU A 16 -55.61 -2.55 -37.48
N LEU A 17 -54.41 -2.09 -37.10
CA LEU A 17 -53.48 -1.44 -38.02
C LEU A 17 -52.08 -2.06 -37.88
N VAL A 18 -51.62 -2.62 -38.99
CA VAL A 18 -50.25 -3.08 -39.26
C VAL A 18 -49.35 -1.85 -39.41
N ALA A 19 -48.21 -1.83 -38.70
CA ALA A 19 -46.93 -1.33 -39.25
C ALA A 19 -45.79 -1.47 -38.23
N GLY A 20 -44.70 -2.09 -38.68
CA GLY A 20 -43.34 -1.62 -38.39
C GLY A 20 -42.71 -2.07 -37.07
N GLY A 21 -41.86 -3.09 -37.16
CA GLY A 21 -40.96 -3.43 -36.06
C GLY A 21 -40.04 -4.57 -36.46
N ALA A 22 -39.07 -4.27 -37.33
CA ALA A 22 -37.92 -5.13 -37.54
C ALA A 22 -37.35 -5.53 -36.17
N GLY A 23 -37.16 -6.83 -35.96
CA GLY A 23 -36.50 -7.35 -34.77
C GLY A 23 -35.08 -6.82 -34.70
N ALA A 24 -34.89 -5.73 -33.96
CA ALA A 24 -33.60 -5.34 -33.46
C ALA A 24 -33.26 -6.32 -32.34
N VAL A 25 -32.51 -7.36 -32.68
CA VAL A 25 -31.63 -8.00 -31.70
C VAL A 25 -30.76 -6.87 -31.19
N ILE A 26 -31.03 -6.40 -29.97
CA ILE A 26 -30.22 -5.39 -29.29
C ILE A 26 -28.89 -6.09 -29.01
N GLY A 27 -28.00 -6.04 -29.99
CA GLY A 27 -26.58 -6.23 -29.77
C GLY A 27 -26.19 -5.20 -28.73
N VAL A 28 -25.86 -5.67 -27.53
CA VAL A 28 -25.12 -4.86 -26.56
C VAL A 28 -23.90 -4.33 -27.32
N PRO A 29 -23.74 -3.01 -27.49
CA PRO A 29 -22.56 -2.51 -28.17
C PRO A 29 -21.35 -2.98 -27.36
N GLU A 30 -20.38 -3.63 -28.01
CA GLU A 30 -19.06 -4.00 -27.45
C GLU A 30 -18.36 -2.80 -26.78
N TYR A 31 -18.86 -1.58 -26.99
CA TYR A 31 -18.45 -0.37 -26.30
C TYR A 31 -18.77 -0.34 -24.78
N LEU A 32 -19.82 -1.04 -24.32
CA LEU A 32 -20.14 -1.16 -22.89
C LEU A 32 -19.47 -2.34 -22.20
N ALA A 33 -18.76 -3.18 -22.97
CA ALA A 33 -17.81 -4.17 -22.43
C ALA A 33 -16.42 -3.56 -22.18
N ARG A 34 -16.34 -2.23 -21.98
CA ARG A 34 -15.25 -1.67 -21.19
C ARG A 34 -15.50 -2.11 -19.76
N SER A 35 -14.89 -3.23 -19.40
CA SER A 35 -14.65 -3.59 -18.01
C SER A 35 -14.33 -2.30 -17.25
N ALA A 36 -15.12 -2.01 -16.22
CA ALA A 36 -14.54 -1.38 -15.05
C ALA A 36 -13.46 -2.38 -14.60
N ALA A 37 -12.27 -2.28 -15.19
CA ALA A 37 -11.10 -2.97 -14.68
C ALA A 37 -11.06 -2.52 -13.23
N ALA A 38 -11.20 -3.46 -12.31
CA ALA A 38 -10.99 -3.16 -10.90
C ALA A 38 -9.69 -2.36 -10.83
N LYS A 39 -9.72 -1.17 -10.20
CA LYS A 39 -8.47 -0.45 -9.93
C LYS A 39 -7.57 -1.47 -9.24
N ALA A 40 -6.41 -1.75 -9.83
CA ALA A 40 -5.43 -2.63 -9.22
C ALA A 40 -5.18 -2.12 -7.80
N SER A 41 -5.34 -2.99 -6.82
CA SER A 41 -5.09 -2.64 -5.42
C SER A 41 -3.61 -2.30 -5.22
N THR A 42 -2.73 -2.97 -5.97
CA THR A 42 -1.27 -2.87 -5.86
C THR A 42 -0.59 -3.05 -7.22
N CYS A 43 0.71 -2.76 -7.29
CA CYS A 43 1.54 -3.08 -8.44
C CYS A 43 1.78 -4.59 -8.72
N LEU A 44 1.23 -5.50 -7.90
CA LEU A 44 1.19 -6.93 -8.22
C LEU A 44 0.13 -7.27 -9.27
N GLU A 45 -0.98 -6.53 -9.29
CA GLU A 45 -2.14 -6.81 -10.13
C GLU A 45 -2.09 -6.08 -11.48
N VAL A 46 -1.15 -5.15 -11.65
CA VAL A 46 -0.99 -4.37 -12.88
C VAL A 46 -0.26 -5.20 -13.94
N GLU A 47 -1.02 -5.68 -14.94
CA GLU A 47 -0.49 -6.49 -16.05
C GLU A 47 0.42 -5.69 -17.00
N SER A 48 0.09 -4.43 -17.30
CA SER A 48 0.89 -3.55 -18.16
C SER A 48 1.47 -2.38 -17.38
N ARG A 49 2.80 -2.38 -17.24
CA ARG A 49 3.58 -1.33 -16.55
C ARG A 49 4.02 -0.18 -17.47
N ASP A 50 3.43 -0.08 -18.66
CA ASP A 50 3.78 0.98 -19.62
C ASP A 50 3.43 2.37 -19.08
N ARG A 51 2.38 2.46 -18.25
CA ARG A 51 1.85 3.71 -17.70
C ARG A 51 1.78 3.78 -16.18
N LEU A 52 1.67 2.64 -15.51
CA LEU A 52 1.56 2.52 -14.05
C LEU A 52 2.69 1.67 -13.51
N CYS A 53 2.95 1.73 -12.20
CA CYS A 53 3.91 0.86 -11.53
C CYS A 53 5.28 0.85 -12.19
N ARG A 54 5.85 2.04 -12.39
CA ARG A 54 7.13 2.23 -13.07
C ARG A 54 7.94 3.37 -12.46
N PHE A 55 9.25 3.19 -12.44
CA PHE A 55 10.17 4.29 -12.20
C PHE A 55 10.42 5.09 -13.48
N ILE A 56 10.64 6.39 -13.30
CA ILE A 56 11.13 7.31 -14.32
C ILE A 56 12.45 7.88 -13.79
N GLY A 57 13.52 7.64 -14.53
CA GLY A 57 14.89 7.88 -14.06
C GLY A 57 15.52 6.65 -13.42
N GLY A 58 16.74 6.81 -12.93
CA GLY A 58 17.57 5.73 -12.40
C GLY A 58 18.60 5.16 -13.40
N PRO A 59 19.50 4.27 -12.95
CA PRO A 59 19.64 3.80 -11.56
C PRO A 59 20.03 4.94 -10.62
N LEU A 60 19.76 4.78 -9.32
CA LEU A 60 20.09 5.80 -8.33
C LEU A 60 21.59 6.12 -8.39
N GLN A 61 21.90 7.41 -8.48
CA GLN A 61 23.25 7.94 -8.45
C GLN A 61 23.38 8.80 -7.21
N MET A 62 24.41 8.56 -6.40
CA MET A 62 24.71 9.40 -5.24
C MET A 62 25.60 10.58 -5.68
N ALA A 63 25.52 11.69 -4.95
CA ALA A 63 26.32 12.88 -5.13
C ALA A 63 26.84 13.39 -3.77
N GLY A 64 27.93 14.16 -3.81
CA GLY A 64 28.44 14.85 -2.63
C GLY A 64 29.15 13.95 -1.64
N GLU A 65 29.43 14.54 -0.47
CA GLU A 65 30.04 13.85 0.66
C GLU A 65 28.97 13.18 1.54
N PRO A 66 29.29 12.07 2.22
CA PRO A 66 28.38 11.46 3.18
C PRO A 66 28.00 12.44 4.31
N VAL A 67 26.71 12.49 4.63
CA VAL A 67 26.15 13.34 5.70
C VAL A 67 25.90 12.49 6.94
N PHE A 68 26.37 12.94 8.10
CA PHE A 68 26.15 12.29 9.38
C PHE A 68 25.16 13.10 10.20
N ILE A 69 24.08 12.46 10.61
CA ILE A 69 23.01 13.06 11.41
C ILE A 69 23.13 12.53 12.84
N GLU A 70 22.91 13.41 13.82
CA GLU A 70 22.98 13.06 15.24
C GLU A 70 22.02 11.90 15.56
N ASN A 71 22.45 10.97 16.42
CA ASN A 71 21.74 9.74 16.80
C ASN A 71 21.67 8.65 15.71
N PHE A 72 22.29 8.86 14.55
CA PHE A 72 22.44 7.82 13.52
C PHE A 72 23.89 7.36 13.43
N HIS A 73 24.10 6.03 13.38
CA HIS A 73 25.44 5.42 13.32
C HIS A 73 25.92 5.18 11.88
N HIS A 74 25.13 5.59 10.89
CA HIS A 74 25.39 5.40 9.48
C HIS A 74 25.26 6.72 8.74
N ALA A 75 25.90 6.79 7.56
CA ALA A 75 25.87 7.99 6.74
C ALA A 75 24.65 8.01 5.81
N PHE A 76 24.14 9.20 5.57
CA PHE A 76 23.17 9.51 4.54
C PHE A 76 23.91 9.99 3.29
N LEU A 77 23.45 9.51 2.13
CA LEU A 77 24.04 9.87 0.84
C LEU A 77 23.03 10.73 0.06
N PRO A 78 23.42 11.94 -0.38
CA PRO A 78 22.57 12.76 -1.23
C PRO A 78 22.37 12.12 -2.61
N THR A 79 21.15 12.12 -3.12
CA THR A 79 20.91 11.72 -4.51
C THR A 79 21.44 12.79 -5.48
N ARG A 80 21.97 12.35 -6.62
CA ARG A 80 22.46 13.24 -7.69
C ARG A 80 21.33 13.76 -8.56
N ALA A 81 20.34 12.91 -8.82
CA ALA A 81 19.31 13.15 -9.82
C ALA A 81 17.94 12.82 -9.24
N GLN A 82 16.92 13.41 -9.85
CA GLN A 82 15.53 13.12 -9.54
C GLN A 82 15.19 11.68 -9.91
N ILE A 83 14.35 11.06 -9.09
CA ILE A 83 13.68 9.79 -9.40
C ILE A 83 12.18 10.02 -9.23
N ASP A 84 11.40 9.65 -10.24
CA ASP A 84 9.95 9.59 -10.10
C ASP A 84 9.48 8.14 -10.11
N PHE A 85 8.33 7.90 -9.48
CA PHE A 85 7.62 6.63 -9.47
C PHE A 85 6.15 6.89 -9.72
N ILE A 86 5.56 6.15 -10.65
CA ILE A 86 4.12 6.12 -10.85
C ILE A 86 3.60 4.87 -10.18
N ASP A 87 2.69 5.02 -9.22
CA ASP A 87 2.11 3.91 -8.46
C ASP A 87 0.94 3.22 -9.20
N ALA A 88 0.27 2.28 -8.54
CA ALA A 88 -0.87 1.55 -9.09
C ALA A 88 -2.12 2.44 -9.27
N SER A 89 -2.24 3.52 -8.50
CA SER A 89 -3.33 4.50 -8.60
C SER A 89 -3.11 5.52 -9.73
N GLY A 90 -1.88 5.61 -10.24
CA GLY A 90 -1.46 6.57 -11.26
C GLY A 90 -0.94 7.89 -10.68
N ASP A 91 -0.72 7.94 -9.37
CA ASP A 91 -0.09 9.07 -8.70
C ASP A 91 1.43 9.05 -8.94
N THR A 92 1.99 10.23 -9.18
CA THR A 92 3.45 10.41 -9.30
C THR A 92 4.04 10.79 -7.96
N TRP A 93 5.08 10.07 -7.58
CA TRP A 93 5.90 10.29 -6.39
C TRP A 93 7.30 10.68 -6.84
N THR A 94 7.91 11.65 -6.16
CA THR A 94 9.19 12.23 -6.59
C THR A 94 10.19 12.25 -5.45
N ALA A 95 11.38 11.73 -5.68
CA ALA A 95 12.58 12.01 -4.90
C ALA A 95 13.39 13.07 -5.66
N PRO A 96 13.39 14.33 -5.23
CA PRO A 96 14.19 15.35 -5.89
C PRO A 96 15.70 15.07 -5.74
N PRO A 97 16.56 15.71 -6.56
CA PRO A 97 17.99 15.70 -6.31
C PRO A 97 18.30 16.19 -4.90
N GLN A 98 19.41 15.71 -4.34
CA GLN A 98 19.85 15.98 -2.96
C GLN A 98 18.95 15.38 -1.88
N THR A 99 18.04 14.46 -2.24
CA THR A 99 17.38 13.62 -1.23
C THR A 99 18.45 12.85 -0.45
N LEU A 100 18.48 13.02 0.86
CA LEU A 100 19.34 12.24 1.74
C LEU A 100 18.69 10.88 1.96
N THR A 101 19.38 9.82 1.55
CA THR A 101 18.94 8.45 1.81
C THR A 101 20.05 7.65 2.47
N ASP A 102 19.66 6.78 3.38
CA ASP A 102 20.56 5.84 4.03
C ASP A 102 20.29 4.38 3.58
N GLY A 103 19.41 4.20 2.59
CA GLY A 103 18.89 2.90 2.17
C GLY A 103 17.72 2.43 3.05
N ALA A 104 17.39 1.14 2.98
CA ALA A 104 16.33 0.60 3.83
C ALA A 104 16.88 0.29 5.23
N THR A 105 16.93 1.29 6.12
CA THR A 105 17.25 1.04 7.53
C THR A 105 16.21 0.13 8.14
N ILE A 106 16.64 -1.06 8.57
CA ILE A 106 15.79 -2.02 9.28
C ILE A 106 16.56 -2.48 10.52
N PRO A 107 15.87 -2.75 11.65
CA PRO A 107 16.51 -3.34 12.82
C PRO A 107 17.40 -4.55 12.47
N VAL A 108 18.60 -4.60 13.06
CA VAL A 108 19.65 -5.60 12.73
C VAL A 108 19.16 -7.04 12.86
N ILE A 109 18.23 -7.30 13.78
CA ILE A 109 17.62 -8.63 13.97
C ILE A 109 16.91 -9.15 12.71
N PHE A 110 16.43 -8.28 11.81
CA PHE A 110 15.79 -8.67 10.55
C PHE A 110 16.75 -8.66 9.35
N ALA A 111 18.03 -8.28 9.54
CA ALA A 111 19.01 -8.27 8.47
C ALA A 111 19.18 -9.62 7.74
N PRO A 112 19.12 -10.81 8.40
CA PRO A 112 19.19 -12.09 7.70
C PRO A 112 18.04 -12.33 6.72
N LEU A 113 16.87 -11.73 6.96
CA LEU A 113 15.67 -11.91 6.14
C LEU A 113 15.63 -10.90 4.98
N ILE A 114 16.04 -9.66 5.22
CA ILE A 114 15.94 -8.58 4.24
C ILE A 114 17.20 -8.47 3.37
N GLY A 115 18.39 -8.61 4.00
CA GLY A 115 19.69 -8.41 3.39
C GLY A 115 20.32 -7.04 3.73
N ASP A 116 21.27 -6.63 2.90
CA ASP A 116 22.01 -5.36 3.08
C ASP A 116 21.16 -4.14 2.71
N ARG A 117 21.06 -3.17 3.62
CA ARG A 117 20.26 -1.94 3.48
C ARG A 117 20.50 -1.12 2.20
N GLN A 118 21.63 -1.28 1.51
CA GLN A 118 21.94 -0.62 0.24
C GLN A 118 21.69 -1.52 -0.98
N SER A 119 20.98 -2.64 -0.80
CA SER A 119 20.66 -3.57 -1.89
C SER A 119 19.95 -2.85 -3.02
N ARG A 120 20.40 -3.14 -4.24
CA ARG A 120 19.83 -2.58 -5.48
C ARG A 120 18.34 -2.86 -5.64
N GLU A 121 17.85 -3.95 -5.05
CA GLU A 121 16.45 -4.38 -5.10
C GLU A 121 15.49 -3.38 -4.45
N TYR A 122 15.97 -2.54 -3.52
CA TYR A 122 15.11 -1.59 -2.79
C TYR A 122 15.70 -0.20 -2.60
N LEU A 123 16.94 0.05 -3.01
CA LEU A 123 17.59 1.36 -2.81
C LEU A 123 16.82 2.53 -3.47
N MET A 124 16.22 2.34 -4.65
CA MET A 124 15.40 3.38 -5.27
C MET A 124 14.09 3.63 -4.52
N ALA A 125 13.48 2.56 -3.99
CA ALA A 125 12.28 2.68 -3.16
C ALA A 125 12.59 3.39 -1.83
N ALA A 126 13.72 3.06 -1.20
CA ALA A 126 14.17 3.70 0.03
C ALA A 126 14.41 5.21 -0.16
N ALA A 127 15.14 5.60 -1.21
CA ALA A 127 15.34 7.02 -1.53
C ALA A 127 14.02 7.78 -1.74
N LEU A 128 13.04 7.13 -2.37
CA LEU A 128 11.72 7.71 -2.57
C LEU A 128 10.92 7.83 -1.28
N HIS A 129 11.01 6.86 -0.37
CA HIS A 129 10.41 6.94 0.97
C HIS A 129 11.08 8.04 1.82
N ASP A 130 12.41 8.09 1.82
CA ASP A 130 13.20 9.08 2.55
C ASP A 130 12.91 10.52 2.11
N ALA A 131 12.63 10.75 0.82
CA ALA A 131 12.24 12.06 0.30
C ALA A 131 10.97 12.64 0.94
N TYR A 132 10.11 11.78 1.51
CA TYR A 132 8.84 12.18 2.11
C TYR A 132 8.87 12.14 3.64
N CYS A 133 9.74 11.35 4.27
CA CYS A 133 9.76 11.26 5.72
C CYS A 133 11.13 11.08 6.39
N GLY A 134 12.19 10.88 5.61
CA GLY A 134 13.54 10.68 6.11
C GLY A 134 14.06 11.93 6.81
N VAL A 135 14.77 11.73 7.92
CA VAL A 135 15.43 12.83 8.64
C VAL A 135 16.47 13.52 7.76
N GLY A 136 16.59 14.84 7.87
CA GLY A 136 17.50 15.64 7.06
C GLY A 136 16.92 16.07 5.70
N ASN A 137 15.72 15.60 5.36
CA ASN A 137 14.99 16.00 4.16
C ASN A 137 13.91 17.05 4.43
N GLU A 138 13.88 17.69 5.60
CA GLU A 138 12.81 18.62 6.03
C GLU A 138 12.61 19.81 5.07
N GLU A 139 13.68 20.23 4.39
CA GLU A 139 13.68 21.33 3.42
C GLU A 139 13.26 20.89 1.99
N LEU A 140 13.09 19.59 1.74
CA LEU A 140 12.60 19.12 0.45
C LEU A 140 11.14 19.51 0.26
N SER A 141 10.79 19.89 -0.97
CA SER A 141 9.41 20.22 -1.34
C SER A 141 8.43 19.06 -1.18
N THR A 142 8.92 17.82 -1.07
CA THR A 142 8.15 16.58 -0.95
C THR A 142 7.96 16.12 0.50
N TYR A 143 8.74 16.66 1.44
CA TYR A 143 8.74 16.22 2.83
C TYR A 143 7.36 16.39 3.46
N ARG A 144 6.79 15.26 3.93
CA ARG A 144 5.49 15.15 4.61
C ARG A 144 4.30 15.79 3.85
N GLN A 145 4.39 15.91 2.52
CA GLN A 145 3.32 16.47 1.69
C GLN A 145 2.12 15.53 1.47
N ARG A 146 2.28 14.25 1.81
CA ARG A 146 1.28 13.18 1.68
C ARG A 146 1.05 12.56 3.05
N GLY A 147 -0.01 11.77 3.23
CA GLY A 147 -0.23 11.02 4.47
C GLY A 147 0.82 9.93 4.67
N TRP A 148 1.15 9.61 5.92
CA TRP A 148 2.18 8.60 6.22
C TRP A 148 1.80 7.20 5.71
N ARG A 149 0.52 6.83 5.77
CA ARG A 149 -0.01 5.57 5.20
C ARG A 149 0.23 5.51 3.69
N GLU A 150 -0.06 6.60 2.97
CA GLU A 150 0.16 6.68 1.52
C GLU A 150 1.65 6.57 1.19
N VAL A 151 2.53 7.23 1.94
CA VAL A 151 3.99 7.16 1.76
C VAL A 151 4.51 5.73 1.99
N HIS A 152 4.06 5.06 3.05
CA HIS A 152 4.48 3.69 3.34
C HIS A 152 3.91 2.69 2.33
N ARG A 153 2.69 2.93 1.84
CA ARG A 153 2.09 2.15 0.75
C ARG A 153 2.82 2.33 -0.57
N MET A 154 3.19 3.56 -0.92
CA MET A 154 4.04 3.84 -2.07
C MET A 154 5.36 3.09 -1.96
N PHE A 155 5.99 3.07 -0.79
CA PHE A 155 7.24 2.34 -0.58
C PHE A 155 7.09 0.87 -0.91
N TYR A 156 6.02 0.21 -0.44
CA TYR A 156 5.71 -1.17 -0.81
C TYR A 156 5.62 -1.39 -2.33
N GLU A 157 4.89 -0.52 -3.04
CA GLU A 157 4.73 -0.64 -4.49
C GLU A 157 6.05 -0.38 -5.24
N ALA A 158 6.82 0.60 -4.77
CA ALA A 158 8.15 0.91 -5.28
C ALA A 158 9.12 -0.27 -5.09
N LEU A 159 9.06 -0.99 -3.97
CA LEU A 159 9.84 -2.21 -3.73
C LEU A 159 9.55 -3.28 -4.79
N LEU A 160 8.27 -3.56 -5.05
CA LEU A 160 7.83 -4.55 -6.04
C LEU A 160 8.32 -4.21 -7.45
N VAL A 161 8.24 -2.93 -7.82
CA VAL A 161 8.65 -2.46 -9.14
C VAL A 161 10.17 -2.44 -9.28
N ASN A 162 10.90 -2.15 -8.21
CA ASN A 162 12.36 -2.16 -8.19
C ASN A 162 12.97 -3.59 -8.13
N GLY A 163 12.13 -4.62 -8.04
CA GLY A 163 12.53 -6.03 -8.12
C GLY A 163 12.69 -6.74 -6.77
N THR A 164 12.27 -6.12 -5.67
CA THR A 164 12.17 -6.81 -4.38
C THR A 164 11.12 -7.92 -4.46
N PRO A 165 11.42 -9.17 -4.05
CA PRO A 165 10.44 -10.25 -4.05
C PRO A 165 9.18 -9.89 -3.25
N PRO A 166 7.97 -10.26 -3.71
CA PRO A 166 6.71 -9.83 -3.08
C PRO A 166 6.64 -10.09 -1.58
N LYS A 167 7.06 -11.28 -1.13
CA LYS A 167 7.09 -11.61 0.30
C LYS A 167 8.03 -10.70 1.09
N LYS A 168 9.25 -10.44 0.58
CA LYS A 168 10.20 -9.51 1.19
C LYS A 168 9.63 -8.08 1.22
N ALA A 169 8.95 -7.64 0.15
CA ALA A 169 8.30 -6.34 0.10
C ALA A 169 7.20 -6.21 1.17
N LYS A 170 6.38 -7.27 1.38
CA LYS A 170 5.37 -7.32 2.45
C LYS A 170 5.99 -7.17 3.84
N ILE A 171 7.09 -7.87 4.10
CA ILE A 171 7.83 -7.76 5.37
C ILE A 171 8.39 -6.34 5.56
N MET A 172 8.99 -5.76 4.52
CA MET A 172 9.50 -4.38 4.59
C MET A 172 8.38 -3.36 4.80
N TYR A 173 7.22 -3.57 4.18
CA TYR A 173 6.03 -2.74 4.37
C TYR A 173 5.51 -2.81 5.81
N ALA A 174 5.37 -4.02 6.35
CA ALA A 174 5.05 -4.26 7.76
C ALA A 174 6.00 -3.51 8.70
N ALA A 175 7.31 -3.56 8.43
CA ALA A 175 8.32 -2.91 9.25
C ALA A 175 8.18 -1.38 9.27
N VAL A 176 8.01 -0.73 8.11
CA VAL A 176 7.80 0.72 8.04
C VAL A 176 6.43 1.12 8.59
N PHE A 177 5.42 0.28 8.47
CA PHE A 177 4.11 0.56 9.06
C PHE A 177 4.17 0.55 10.59
N LEU A 178 4.93 -0.37 11.18
CA LEU A 178 5.10 -0.49 12.63
C LEU A 178 6.01 0.61 13.20
N GLY A 179 7.22 0.73 12.64
CA GLY A 179 8.30 1.57 13.20
C GLY A 179 8.52 2.91 12.48
N GLY A 180 7.84 3.16 11.37
CA GLY A 180 8.02 4.37 10.57
C GLY A 180 7.48 5.64 11.26
N PRO A 181 7.98 6.82 10.85
CA PRO A 181 7.51 8.09 11.36
C PRO A 181 6.07 8.34 10.94
N ARG A 182 5.25 8.81 11.89
CA ARG A 182 3.87 9.23 11.65
C ARG A 182 3.78 10.73 11.90
N TRP A 183 3.21 11.46 10.94
CA TRP A 183 3.00 12.90 11.05
C TRP A 183 1.51 13.21 10.91
N ASN A 184 1.10 14.35 11.47
CA ASN A 184 -0.30 14.79 11.56
C ASN A 184 -1.23 13.88 12.40
N GLU A 185 -0.79 12.69 12.79
CA GLU A 185 -1.50 11.75 13.66
C GLU A 185 -0.54 11.20 14.76
N PRO A 186 -0.04 12.04 15.69
CA PRO A 186 0.94 11.59 16.69
C PRO A 186 0.37 10.59 17.70
N ASP A 187 -0.94 10.59 17.92
CA ASP A 187 -1.61 9.73 18.91
C ASP A 187 -1.56 8.23 18.55
N VAL A 188 -1.30 7.91 17.27
CA VAL A 188 -1.11 6.53 16.79
C VAL A 188 0.37 6.16 16.62
N SER A 189 1.29 7.03 17.07
CA SER A 189 2.73 6.77 17.00
C SER A 189 3.16 5.75 18.05
N LEU A 190 3.90 4.74 17.61
CA LEU A 190 4.47 3.70 18.47
C LEU A 190 5.91 4.02 18.93
N ALA A 191 6.42 5.21 18.64
CA ALA A 191 7.82 5.57 18.95
C ALA A 191 8.19 5.56 20.45
N HIS A 192 7.19 5.55 21.33
CA HIS A 192 7.38 5.46 22.79
C HIS A 192 7.24 4.04 23.33
N ILE A 193 6.81 3.09 22.49
CA ILE A 193 6.72 1.68 22.84
C ILE A 193 8.15 1.09 22.85
N PRO A 194 8.52 0.29 23.86
CA PRO A 194 9.85 -0.31 23.91
C PRO A 194 10.17 -1.16 22.67
N ASP A 195 11.41 -1.10 22.19
CA ASP A 195 11.84 -1.81 20.98
C ASP A 195 11.60 -3.31 21.08
N GLU A 196 11.83 -3.93 22.24
CA GLU A 196 11.60 -5.37 22.45
C GLU A 196 10.14 -5.78 22.21
N VAL A 197 9.20 -4.88 22.49
CA VAL A 197 7.78 -5.10 22.23
C VAL A 197 7.48 -5.03 20.74
N LEU A 198 8.01 -4.00 20.06
CA LEU A 198 7.83 -3.85 18.61
C LEU A 198 8.47 -5.00 17.84
N LEU A 199 9.63 -5.47 18.29
CA LEU A 199 10.29 -6.64 17.72
C LEU A 199 9.43 -7.90 17.84
N GLN A 200 8.80 -8.12 19.00
CA GLN A 200 7.93 -9.28 19.19
C GLN A 200 6.69 -9.23 18.28
N GLU A 201 6.05 -8.07 18.13
CA GLU A 201 4.94 -7.88 17.19
C GLU A 201 5.37 -8.15 15.76
N MET A 202 6.55 -7.64 15.38
CA MET A 202 7.09 -7.87 14.05
C MET A 202 7.33 -9.36 13.82
N GLU A 203 7.93 -10.11 14.76
CA GLU A 203 8.11 -11.56 14.67
C GLU A 203 6.79 -12.31 14.40
N TRP A 204 5.72 -11.95 15.11
CA TRP A 204 4.40 -12.53 14.87
C TRP A 204 3.86 -12.20 13.48
N CYS A 205 4.06 -10.97 13.01
CA CYS A 205 3.69 -10.58 11.65
C CYS A 205 4.47 -11.34 10.58
N LEU A 206 5.77 -11.55 10.77
CA LEU A 206 6.61 -12.33 9.85
C LEU A 206 6.05 -13.74 9.68
N GLU A 207 5.78 -14.42 10.80
CA GLU A 207 5.26 -15.79 10.77
C GLU A 207 3.88 -15.83 10.10
N TRP A 208 3.02 -14.85 10.36
CA TRP A 208 1.74 -14.73 9.66
C TRP A 208 1.90 -14.54 8.15
N ILE A 209 2.80 -13.64 7.71
CA ILE A 209 3.07 -13.39 6.30
C ILE A 209 3.58 -14.67 5.62
N GLU A 210 4.43 -15.44 6.31
CA GLU A 210 4.93 -16.71 5.80
C GLU A 210 3.83 -17.75 5.62
N LEU A 211 2.88 -17.83 6.56
CA LEU A 211 1.82 -18.83 6.58
C LEU A 211 0.63 -18.49 5.67
N ALA A 212 0.25 -17.23 5.59
CA ALA A 212 -1.00 -16.78 4.97
C ALA A 212 -0.83 -16.01 3.66
N ASP A 213 0.38 -15.52 3.35
CA ASP A 213 0.66 -14.64 2.21
C ASP A 213 -0.36 -13.47 2.04
N PRO A 214 -0.64 -12.70 3.11
CA PRO A 214 -1.75 -11.75 3.16
C PRO A 214 -1.60 -10.61 2.15
N THR A 215 -2.71 -9.97 1.78
CA THR A 215 -2.67 -8.76 0.96
C THR A 215 -2.07 -7.59 1.76
N PRO A 216 -1.57 -6.55 1.09
CA PRO A 216 -1.10 -5.34 1.77
C PRO A 216 -2.17 -4.65 2.63
N GLU A 217 -3.44 -4.68 2.23
CA GLU A 217 -4.56 -4.17 3.04
C GLU A 217 -4.73 -4.97 4.33
N GLU A 218 -4.61 -6.30 4.25
CA GLU A 218 -4.66 -7.17 5.43
C GLU A 218 -3.46 -6.90 6.36
N ILE A 219 -2.27 -6.62 5.82
CA ILE A 219 -1.09 -6.23 6.61
C ILE A 219 -1.31 -4.90 7.32
N GLU A 220 -1.84 -3.90 6.61
CA GLU A 220 -2.19 -2.60 7.18
C GLU A 220 -3.21 -2.75 8.32
N GLN A 221 -4.31 -3.47 8.07
CA GLN A 221 -5.31 -3.74 9.09
C GLN A 221 -4.71 -4.45 10.31
N TRP A 222 -3.90 -5.50 10.08
CA TRP A 222 -3.24 -6.22 11.16
C TRP A 222 -2.37 -5.28 12.00
N MET A 223 -1.55 -4.45 11.35
CA MET A 223 -0.67 -3.50 12.04
C MET A 223 -1.44 -2.42 12.82
N GLU A 224 -2.56 -1.95 12.29
CA GLU A 224 -3.41 -1.00 12.99
C GLU A 224 -4.04 -1.61 14.24
N GLU A 225 -4.60 -2.82 14.14
CA GLU A 225 -5.18 -3.53 15.28
C GLU A 225 -4.13 -3.79 16.37
N ARG A 226 -2.93 -4.23 15.98
CA ARG A 226 -1.83 -4.44 16.93
C ARG A 226 -1.34 -3.13 17.54
N GLY A 227 -1.20 -2.07 16.74
CA GLY A 227 -0.83 -0.74 17.23
C GLY A 227 -1.83 -0.22 18.27
N GLN A 228 -3.14 -0.37 18.03
CA GLN A 228 -4.18 0.02 18.98
C GLN A 228 -4.11 -0.78 20.28
N LEU A 229 -3.85 -2.10 20.21
CA LEU A 229 -3.65 -2.92 21.40
C LEU A 229 -2.45 -2.44 22.21
N LEU A 230 -1.32 -2.14 21.57
CA LEU A 230 -0.14 -1.60 22.26
C LEU A 230 -0.43 -0.26 22.95
N LEU A 231 -1.13 0.64 22.26
CA LEU A 231 -1.48 1.97 22.79
C LEU A 231 -2.51 1.90 23.92
N SER A 232 -3.35 0.87 23.95
CA SER A 232 -4.32 0.65 25.04
C SER A 232 -3.66 0.24 26.37
N GLY A 233 -2.42 -0.27 26.31
CA GLY A 233 -1.72 -0.84 27.46
C GLY A 233 -2.23 -2.23 27.88
N GLU A 234 -3.10 -2.86 27.07
CA GLU A 234 -3.51 -4.24 27.28
C GLU A 234 -2.33 -5.21 27.19
N ALA A 235 -2.41 -6.32 27.92
CA ALA A 235 -1.36 -7.33 27.89
C ALA A 235 -1.29 -7.96 26.48
N GLN A 236 -0.07 -8.01 25.94
CA GLN A 236 0.16 -8.70 24.68
C GLN A 236 -0.23 -10.16 24.80
N THR A 237 -1.01 -10.62 23.83
CA THR A 237 -1.32 -12.04 23.67
C THR A 237 -0.87 -12.49 22.29
N ILE A 238 -0.33 -13.71 22.26
CA ILE A 238 0.05 -14.37 21.00
C ILE A 238 -1.20 -14.41 20.10
N PRO A 239 -1.11 -13.92 18.85
CA PRO A 239 -2.22 -13.96 17.91
C PRO A 239 -2.81 -15.36 17.75
N ALA A 240 -4.14 -15.45 17.56
CA ALA A 240 -4.86 -16.72 17.52
C ALA A 240 -4.32 -17.69 16.46
N TYR A 241 -3.98 -17.19 15.28
CA TYR A 241 -3.43 -18.00 14.20
C TYR A 241 -2.09 -18.67 14.57
N LEU A 242 -1.24 -18.01 15.36
CA LEU A 242 0.02 -18.60 15.86
C LEU A 242 -0.22 -19.62 16.97
N ARG A 243 -1.19 -19.37 17.84
CA ARG A 243 -1.58 -20.35 18.87
C ARG A 243 -2.07 -21.65 18.25
N GLU A 244 -2.78 -21.57 17.14
CA GLU A 244 -3.25 -22.74 16.40
C GLU A 244 -2.13 -23.45 15.64
N ALA A 245 -1.21 -22.71 15.00
CA ALA A 245 -0.04 -23.28 14.33
C ALA A 245 0.94 -23.95 15.30
N SER A 246 1.02 -23.44 16.54
CA SER A 246 1.89 -23.97 17.60
C SER A 246 1.27 -25.15 18.39
N ASP A 247 0.02 -25.55 18.12
CA ASP A 247 -0.64 -26.63 18.86
C ASP A 247 -0.08 -28.00 18.42
N PRO A 248 0.67 -28.73 19.28
CA PRO A 248 1.27 -30.00 18.92
C PRO A 248 0.23 -31.11 18.70
N ARG A 249 -1.06 -30.88 19.01
CA ARG A 249 -2.15 -31.82 18.75
C ARG A 249 -2.73 -31.71 17.34
N LYS A 250 -2.33 -30.70 16.57
CA LYS A 250 -2.73 -30.51 15.17
C LYS A 250 -1.72 -31.10 14.17
N PHE A 251 -0.65 -31.76 14.65
CA PHE A 251 0.33 -32.52 13.87
C PHE A 251 0.36 -33.99 14.31
#